data_AF-A0A559RD18-F1
#
_entry.id   AF-A0A559RD18-F1
#
_cell.length_a   1.000
_cell.length_b   1.000
_cell.length_c   1.000
_cell.angle_alpha   90.00
_cell.angle_beta   90.00
_cell.angle_gamma   90.00
#
_symmetry.space_group_name_H-M   'P 1'
#
loop_
_entity.id
_entity.type
_entity.pdbx_description
1 polymer ?
#
loop_
_entity_poly.entity_id
_entity_poly.type
_entity_poly.pdbx_seq_one_letter_code
_entity_poly.pdbx_strand_id
1 'polypeptide(L)'
;MKKIMKHILALAIVFATLSSNATEAVTFTNKEDGKTLLMFENVSQGDQLLVKDAFGIILYKESIEKSGQYNKSFDLTSLPDGNYIFELDKKHQIRTYPFKVDLSVVTFNKAKLTVINKPVVSAKYNMVYVTSNNQNPTDYKIEIFTTLTEAILKKYIPKPLKMLLILVKNSNY
;
A
#
# COMPACT_ATOMS: atom_id res chain seq x y z
N MET A 1 35.89 29.91 -3.49
CA MET A 1 35.56 28.65 -2.75
C MET A 1 34.73 28.89 -1.48
N LYS A 2 35.12 29.78 -0.55
CA LYS A 2 34.37 30.02 0.72
C LYS A 2 32.88 30.39 0.57
N LYS A 3 32.50 31.18 -0.44
CA LYS A 3 31.10 31.56 -0.68
C LYS A 3 30.25 30.40 -1.21
N ILE A 4 30.80 29.56 -2.09
CA ILE A 4 30.11 28.40 -2.69
C ILE A 4 29.85 27.34 -1.61
N MET A 5 30.79 27.14 -0.68
CA MET A 5 30.65 26.21 0.44
C MET A 5 29.50 26.61 1.40
N LYS A 6 29.26 27.91 1.60
CA LYS A 6 28.13 28.41 2.40
C LYS A 6 26.77 28.13 1.73
N HIS A 7 26.71 28.19 0.39
CA HIS A 7 25.47 27.92 -0.35
C HIS A 7 25.17 26.41 -0.40
N ILE A 8 26.19 25.56 -0.54
CA ILE A 8 26.03 24.10 -0.47
C ILE A 8 25.57 23.66 0.93
N LEU A 9 26.13 24.27 1.99
CA LEU A 9 25.72 24.00 3.36
C LEU A 9 24.27 24.44 3.63
N ALA A 10 23.88 25.64 3.15
CA ALA A 10 22.50 26.10 3.26
C ALA A 10 21.52 25.18 2.52
N LEU A 11 21.88 24.71 1.32
CA LEU A 11 21.06 23.79 0.53
C LEU A 11 20.92 22.42 1.21
N ALA A 12 22.00 21.88 1.80
CA ALA A 12 21.98 20.63 2.54
C ALA A 12 21.06 20.69 3.78
N ILE A 13 21.02 21.83 4.49
CA ILE A 13 20.13 22.04 5.63
C ILE A 13 18.65 22.03 5.19
N VAL A 14 18.33 22.68 4.07
CA VAL A 14 16.95 22.66 3.51
C VAL A 14 16.53 21.25 3.09
N PHE A 15 17.42 20.46 2.50
CA PHE A 15 17.10 19.05 2.19
C PHE A 15 16.97 18.17 3.44
N ALA A 16 17.73 18.45 4.50
CA ALA A 16 17.60 17.73 5.77
C ALA A 16 16.26 18.01 6.46
N THR A 17 15.75 19.25 6.43
CA THR A 17 14.49 19.61 7.09
C THR A 17 13.24 19.14 6.34
N LEU A 18 13.35 18.85 5.04
CA LEU A 18 12.23 18.32 4.24
C LEU A 18 12.05 16.80 4.37
N SER A 19 12.89 16.11 5.14
CA SER A 19 12.80 14.65 5.35
C SER A 19 11.80 14.21 6.43
N SER A 20 10.79 15.04 6.72
CA SER A 20 9.66 14.65 7.57
C SER A 20 8.85 13.56 6.86
N ASN A 21 9.01 12.31 7.29
CA ASN A 21 8.20 11.21 6.82
C ASN A 21 6.76 11.40 7.34
N ALA A 22 5.83 11.74 6.43
CA ALA A 22 4.41 11.77 6.74
C ALA A 22 3.92 10.34 7.01
N THR A 23 3.87 9.95 8.28
CA THR A 23 3.19 8.72 8.69
C THR A 23 1.70 9.02 8.78
N GLU A 24 0.91 8.51 7.84
CA GLU A 24 -0.56 8.59 7.94
C GLU A 24 -1.01 7.92 9.26
N ALA A 25 -1.72 8.66 10.10
CA ALA A 25 -2.26 8.14 11.35
C ALA A 25 -3.57 7.38 11.09
N VAL A 26 -3.71 6.22 11.73
CA VAL A 26 -4.94 5.43 11.75
C VAL A 26 -5.30 5.16 13.19
N THR A 27 -6.55 5.45 13.54
CA THR A 27 -7.06 5.27 14.88
C THR A 27 -8.15 4.21 14.88
N PHE A 28 -8.01 3.26 15.80
CA PHE A 28 -9.01 2.24 16.12
C PHE A 28 -9.43 2.46 17.57
N THR A 29 -10.72 2.71 17.78
CA THR A 29 -11.28 2.91 19.12
C THR A 29 -12.52 2.06 19.28
N ASN A 30 -12.54 1.21 20.31
CA ASN A 30 -13.76 0.54 20.73
C ASN A 30 -14.63 1.55 21.49
N LYS A 31 -15.82 1.82 20.98
CA LYS A 31 -16.81 2.68 21.62
C LYS A 31 -17.56 1.89 22.69
N GLU A 32 -18.17 2.61 23.61
CA GLU A 32 -18.98 2.04 24.71
C GLU A 32 -20.19 1.23 24.19
N ASP A 33 -20.64 1.47 22.96
CA ASP A 33 -21.69 0.70 22.28
C ASP A 33 -21.19 -0.62 21.66
N GLY A 34 -19.94 -1.02 21.93
CA GLY A 34 -19.32 -2.24 21.41
C GLY A 34 -18.78 -2.13 19.98
N LYS A 35 -18.98 -1.00 19.30
CA LYS A 35 -18.51 -0.82 17.91
C LYS A 35 -17.08 -0.33 17.88
N THR A 36 -16.32 -0.80 16.89
CA THR A 36 -15.00 -0.26 16.58
C THR A 36 -15.14 0.89 15.58
N LEU A 37 -14.68 2.08 15.98
CA LEU A 37 -14.47 3.21 15.06
C LEU A 37 -13.11 3.09 14.39
N LEU A 38 -13.11 3.06 13.06
CA LEU A 38 -11.96 3.16 12.19
C LEU A 38 -11.89 4.57 11.60
N MET A 39 -10.73 5.23 11.76
CA MET A 39 -10.47 6.57 11.23
C MET A 39 -9.22 6.57 10.38
N PHE A 40 -9.33 7.06 9.14
CA PHE A 40 -8.22 7.36 8.26
C PHE A 40 -8.12 8.87 8.05
N GLU A 41 -6.95 9.45 8.31
CA GLU A 41 -6.70 10.90 8.13
C GLU A 41 -6.77 11.33 6.66
N ASN A 42 -6.27 10.49 5.75
CA ASN A 42 -6.10 10.85 4.34
C ASN A 42 -6.45 9.69 3.41
N VAL A 43 -7.64 9.76 2.83
CA VAL A 43 -8.09 8.89 1.74
C VAL A 43 -8.36 9.72 0.48
N SER A 44 -8.36 9.06 -0.67
CA SER A 44 -8.78 9.64 -1.94
C SER A 44 -10.13 9.06 -2.37
N GLN A 45 -10.94 9.88 -3.04
CA GLN A 45 -12.13 9.39 -3.72
C GLN A 45 -11.76 8.22 -4.65
N GLY A 46 -12.50 7.12 -4.53
CA GLY A 46 -12.28 5.88 -5.27
C GLY A 46 -11.34 4.87 -4.60
N ASP A 47 -10.67 5.24 -3.50
CA ASP A 47 -9.99 4.25 -2.65
C ASP A 47 -11.03 3.23 -2.12
N GLN A 48 -10.62 1.98 -1.92
CA GLN A 48 -11.52 0.93 -1.44
C GLN A 48 -11.18 0.50 -0.02
N LEU A 49 -12.19 0.39 0.84
CA LEU A 49 -12.08 -0.24 2.15
C LEU A 49 -12.64 -1.66 2.06
N LEU A 50 -11.84 -2.64 2.48
CA LEU A 50 -12.25 -4.03 2.56
C LEU A 50 -12.06 -4.58 3.97
N VAL A 51 -12.91 -5.54 4.35
CA VAL A 51 -12.68 -6.44 5.49
C VAL A 51 -12.54 -7.84 4.95
N LYS A 52 -11.46 -8.53 5.32
CA LYS A 52 -11.17 -9.89 4.88
C LYS A 52 -10.94 -10.81 6.08
N ASP A 53 -11.29 -12.08 5.91
CA ASP A 53 -10.88 -13.13 6.85
C ASP A 53 -9.43 -13.59 6.62
N ALA A 54 -8.99 -14.59 7.39
CA ALA A 54 -7.65 -15.16 7.31
C ALA A 54 -7.35 -15.84 5.96
N PHE A 55 -8.37 -16.24 5.20
CA PHE A 55 -8.23 -16.86 3.88
C PHE A 55 -8.31 -15.85 2.74
N GLY A 56 -8.51 -14.57 3.06
CA GLY A 56 -8.64 -13.49 2.08
C GLY A 56 -10.04 -13.35 1.50
N ILE A 57 -11.04 -14.06 2.05
CA ILE A 57 -12.45 -13.90 1.65
C ILE A 57 -12.90 -12.52 2.08
N ILE A 58 -13.48 -11.76 1.13
CA ILE A 58 -13.98 -10.41 1.37
C ILE A 58 -15.33 -10.49 2.04
N LEU A 59 -15.40 -10.05 3.30
CA LEU A 59 -16.62 -9.97 4.11
C LEU A 59 -17.32 -8.62 3.96
N TYR A 60 -16.54 -7.58 3.62
CA TYR A 60 -17.04 -6.22 3.42
C TYR A 60 -16.23 -5.53 2.34
N LYS A 61 -16.90 -4.69 1.53
CA LYS A 61 -16.25 -3.84 0.54
C LYS A 61 -17.03 -2.54 0.38
N GLU A 62 -16.32 -1.41 0.41
CA GLU A 62 -16.87 -0.08 0.17
C GLU A 62 -15.91 0.73 -0.70
N SER A 63 -16.46 1.54 -1.61
CA SER A 63 -15.71 2.59 -2.31
C SER A 63 -15.86 3.90 -1.56
N ILE A 64 -14.75 4.56 -1.26
CA ILE A 64 -14.74 5.86 -0.58
C ILE A 64 -15.18 6.94 -1.57
N GLU A 65 -16.21 7.70 -1.20
CA GLU A 65 -16.83 8.69 -2.11
C GLU A 65 -16.11 10.03 -2.14
N LYS A 66 -15.39 10.39 -1.07
CA LYS A 66 -14.76 11.71 -0.90
C LYS A 66 -13.35 11.58 -0.38
N SER A 67 -12.47 12.45 -0.89
CA SER A 67 -11.11 12.58 -0.38
C SER A 67 -11.08 13.31 0.97
N GLY A 68 -10.06 13.06 1.79
CA GLY A 68 -9.86 13.68 3.09
C GLY A 68 -9.94 12.69 4.25
N GLN A 69 -10.52 13.13 5.37
CA GLN A 69 -10.73 12.26 6.53
C GLN A 69 -11.91 11.31 6.30
N TYR A 70 -11.71 10.03 6.64
CA TYR A 70 -12.73 8.99 6.54
C TYR A 70 -12.93 8.31 7.88
N ASN A 71 -14.19 8.14 8.27
CA ASN A 71 -14.57 7.51 9.53
C ASN A 71 -15.66 6.48 9.27
N LYS A 72 -15.48 5.25 9.79
CA LYS A 72 -16.48 4.18 9.69
C LYS A 72 -16.53 3.40 10.99
N SER A 73 -17.74 3.09 11.45
CA SER A 73 -17.95 2.23 12.63
C SER A 73 -18.35 0.83 12.19
N PHE A 74 -17.77 -0.18 12.82
CA PHE A 74 -18.05 -1.59 12.58
C PHE A 74 -18.46 -2.27 13.88
N ASP A 75 -19.47 -3.13 13.84
CA ASP A 75 -19.70 -4.10 14.90
C ASP A 75 -18.95 -5.39 14.57
N LEU A 76 -17.72 -5.48 15.05
CA LEU A 76 -16.83 -6.61 14.81
C LEU A 76 -17.05 -7.75 15.81
N THR A 77 -17.85 -7.52 16.86
CA THR A 77 -18.11 -8.52 17.92
C THR A 77 -18.98 -9.68 17.45
N SER A 78 -19.71 -9.45 16.35
CA SER A 78 -20.54 -10.43 15.63
C SER A 78 -19.75 -11.39 14.75
N LEU A 79 -18.46 -11.11 14.50
CA LEU A 79 -17.61 -11.99 13.72
C LEU A 79 -17.22 -13.22 14.56
N PRO A 80 -17.12 -14.43 13.96
CA PRO A 80 -16.57 -15.59 14.63
C PRO A 80 -15.13 -15.37 15.11
N ASP A 81 -14.71 -16.14 16.10
CA ASP A 81 -13.32 -16.15 16.56
C ASP A 81 -12.37 -16.43 15.39
N GLY A 82 -11.37 -15.57 15.21
CA GLY A 82 -10.52 -15.64 14.05
C GLY A 82 -9.61 -14.44 13.84
N ASN A 83 -8.80 -14.53 12.79
CA ASN A 83 -7.95 -13.45 12.33
C ASN A 83 -8.58 -12.79 11.11
N TYR A 84 -8.50 -11.47 11.07
CA TYR A 84 -9.12 -10.64 10.05
C TYR A 84 -8.20 -9.48 9.68
N ILE A 85 -8.49 -8.85 8.55
CA ILE A 85 -7.71 -7.76 8.00
C ILE A 85 -8.66 -6.67 7.53
N PHE A 86 -8.46 -5.44 8.00
CA PHE A 86 -8.90 -4.26 7.25
C PHE A 86 -7.87 -3.98 6.17
N GLU A 87 -8.32 -3.82 4.93
CA GLU A 87 -7.47 -3.42 3.80
C GLU A 87 -7.97 -2.09 3.24
N LEU A 88 -7.09 -1.10 3.18
CA LEU A 88 -7.31 0.13 2.45
C LEU A 88 -6.53 0.05 1.15
N ASP A 89 -7.26 -0.25 0.07
CA ASP A 89 -6.73 -0.35 -1.28
C ASP A 89 -6.78 1.02 -1.96
N LYS A 90 -5.62 1.69 -2.01
CA LYS A 90 -5.46 3.01 -2.62
C LYS A 90 -4.90 2.88 -4.03
N LYS A 91 -4.95 3.97 -4.80
CA LYS A 91 -4.42 4.00 -6.17
C LYS A 91 -2.97 3.51 -6.29
N HIS A 92 -2.10 3.88 -5.35
CA HIS A 92 -0.65 3.61 -5.42
C HIS A 92 -0.13 2.69 -4.30
N GLN A 93 -0.95 2.37 -3.31
CA GLN A 93 -0.54 1.61 -2.14
C GLN A 93 -1.69 0.77 -1.61
N ILE A 94 -1.38 -0.39 -1.04
CA ILE A 94 -2.29 -1.21 -0.25
C ILE A 94 -1.82 -1.12 1.20
N ARG A 95 -2.74 -0.85 2.13
CA ARG A 95 -2.45 -0.85 3.56
C ARG A 95 -3.29 -1.89 4.26
N THR A 96 -2.68 -2.70 5.12
CA THR A 96 -3.39 -3.73 5.88
C THR A 96 -3.25 -3.53 7.38
N TYR A 97 -4.37 -3.70 8.08
CA TYR A 97 -4.49 -3.55 9.52
C TYR A 97 -5.08 -4.84 10.09
N PRO A 98 -4.23 -5.78 10.55
CA PRO A 98 -4.69 -7.04 11.10
C PRO A 98 -5.33 -6.86 12.48
N PHE A 99 -6.43 -7.57 12.69
CA PHE A 99 -7.10 -7.67 13.98
C PHE A 99 -7.55 -9.10 14.26
N LYS A 100 -7.73 -9.43 15.53
CA LYS A 100 -8.23 -10.71 16.00
C LYS A 100 -9.55 -10.50 16.72
N VAL A 101 -10.51 -11.40 16.49
CA VAL A 101 -11.70 -11.56 17.32
C VAL A 101 -11.53 -12.84 18.13
N ASP A 102 -11.73 -12.75 19.43
CA ASP A 102 -11.60 -13.86 20.38
C ASP A 102 -12.60 -13.66 21.52
N LEU A 103 -13.59 -14.52 21.63
CA LEU A 103 -14.71 -14.39 22.58
C LEU A 103 -15.39 -13.01 22.47
N SER A 104 -15.67 -12.59 21.22
CA SER A 104 -16.22 -11.26 20.88
C SER A 104 -15.34 -10.06 21.28
N VAL A 105 -14.11 -10.30 21.75
CA VAL A 105 -13.13 -9.24 22.04
C VAL A 105 -12.28 -8.97 20.80
N VAL A 106 -12.24 -7.71 20.39
CA VAL A 106 -11.49 -7.27 19.20
C VAL A 106 -10.14 -6.70 19.62
N THR A 107 -9.06 -7.29 19.11
CA THR A 107 -7.68 -6.85 19.39
C THR A 107 -6.95 -6.48 18.10
N PHE A 108 -6.43 -5.25 18.03
CA PHE A 108 -5.65 -4.75 16.89
C PHE A 108 -4.15 -4.96 17.09
N ASN A 109 -3.48 -5.54 16.10
CA ASN A 109 -2.02 -5.65 16.14
C ASN A 109 -1.35 -4.50 15.37
N LYS A 110 -1.17 -3.37 16.07
CA LYS A 110 -0.54 -2.15 15.51
C LYS A 110 0.91 -2.36 15.07
N ALA A 111 1.62 -3.36 15.60
CA ALA A 111 2.98 -3.67 15.18
C ALA A 111 3.05 -4.42 13.83
N LYS A 112 1.93 -5.02 13.40
CA LYS A 112 1.83 -5.80 12.15
C LYS A 112 1.14 -5.04 11.01
N LEU A 113 1.02 -3.72 11.12
CA LEU A 113 0.54 -2.92 10.00
C LEU A 113 1.51 -3.06 8.83
N THR A 114 0.99 -3.28 7.63
CA THR A 114 1.83 -3.37 6.43
C THR A 114 1.38 -2.37 5.38
N VAL A 115 2.37 -1.86 4.65
CA VAL A 115 2.18 -0.99 3.50
C VAL A 115 2.87 -1.63 2.31
N ILE A 116 2.12 -1.84 1.24
CA ILE A 116 2.61 -2.38 -0.03
C ILE A 116 2.40 -1.31 -1.09
N ASN A 117 3.49 -0.70 -1.55
CA ASN A 117 3.49 0.20 -2.70
C ASN A 117 3.29 -0.62 -3.98
N LYS A 118 2.22 -0.30 -4.71
CA LYS A 118 1.91 -0.92 -6.01
C LYS A 118 3.00 -0.57 -7.02
N PRO A 119 3.35 -1.49 -7.93
CA PRO A 119 4.32 -1.19 -8.97
C PRO A 119 3.78 -0.10 -9.91
N VAL A 120 4.67 0.78 -10.36
CA VAL A 120 4.41 1.80 -11.38
C VAL A 120 5.04 1.34 -12.68
N VAL A 121 4.26 1.36 -13.75
CA VAL A 121 4.72 1.02 -15.09
C VAL A 121 4.91 2.29 -15.91
N SER A 122 6.05 2.42 -16.58
CA SER A 122 6.31 3.52 -17.51
C SER A 122 7.08 3.02 -18.74
N ALA A 123 6.91 3.71 -19.87
CA ALA A 123 7.59 3.37 -21.12
C ALA A 123 8.45 4.54 -21.59
N LYS A 124 9.73 4.28 -21.90
CA LYS A 124 10.65 5.28 -22.44
C LYS A 124 11.73 4.58 -23.28
N TYR A 125 12.18 5.20 -24.36
CA TYR A 125 13.27 4.69 -25.21
C TYR A 125 13.11 3.22 -25.60
N ASN A 126 11.90 2.82 -26.03
CA ASN A 126 11.59 1.44 -26.43
C ASN A 126 11.75 0.40 -25.30
N MET A 127 11.64 0.83 -24.04
CA MET A 127 11.76 0.01 -22.84
C MET A 127 10.58 0.24 -21.89
N VAL A 128 10.16 -0.82 -21.18
CA VAL A 128 9.11 -0.77 -20.15
C VAL A 128 9.74 -0.92 -18.77
N TYR A 129 9.59 0.09 -17.94
CA TYR A 129 10.08 0.12 -16.56
C TYR A 129 8.95 -0.26 -15.61
N VAL A 130 9.19 -1.21 -14.71
CA VAL A 130 8.25 -1.61 -13.66
C VAL A 130 8.89 -1.38 -12.30
N THR A 131 8.66 -0.23 -11.69
CA THR A 131 9.30 0.15 -10.43
C THR A 131 8.35 -0.07 -9.26
N SER A 132 8.86 -0.65 -8.18
CA SER A 132 8.16 -0.70 -6.90
C SER A 132 9.17 -0.48 -5.79
N ASN A 133 8.78 0.27 -4.77
CA ASN A 133 9.64 0.59 -3.63
C ASN A 133 8.94 0.17 -2.35
N ASN A 134 9.25 -1.01 -1.84
CA ASN A 134 8.69 -1.52 -0.60
C ASN A 134 9.77 -1.65 0.48
N GLN A 135 9.43 -1.27 1.71
CA GLN A 135 10.33 -1.44 2.85
C GLN A 135 10.61 -2.92 3.11
N ASN A 136 9.57 -3.75 2.99
CA ASN A 136 9.65 -5.19 3.09
C ASN A 136 9.65 -5.82 1.69
N PRO A 137 10.42 -6.90 1.45
CA PRO A 137 10.42 -7.58 0.15
C PRO A 137 9.04 -8.18 -0.16
N THR A 138 8.51 -7.86 -1.34
CA THR A 138 7.23 -8.37 -1.87
C THR A 138 7.50 -9.20 -3.12
N ASP A 139 6.79 -10.30 -3.29
CA ASP A 139 6.90 -11.12 -4.49
C ASP A 139 6.07 -10.48 -5.62
N TYR A 140 6.63 -10.46 -6.83
CA TYR A 140 5.94 -9.94 -8.02
C TYR A 140 5.86 -11.01 -9.10
N LYS A 141 4.66 -11.16 -9.66
CA LYS A 141 4.47 -11.82 -10.94
C LYS A 141 4.25 -10.74 -11.98
N ILE A 142 5.08 -10.73 -13.01
CA ILE A 142 4.95 -9.78 -14.11
C ILE A 142 4.67 -10.57 -15.39
N GLU A 143 3.55 -10.22 -16.02
CA GLU A 143 3.10 -10.77 -17.29
C GLU A 143 2.95 -9.61 -18.28
N ILE A 144 3.58 -9.75 -19.45
CA ILE A 144 3.53 -8.75 -20.52
C ILE A 144 2.75 -9.35 -21.68
N PHE A 145 1.77 -8.60 -22.17
CA PHE A 145 0.90 -8.98 -23.29
C PHE A 145 1.19 -8.09 -24.50
N THR A 146 1.38 -8.70 -25.68
CA THR A 146 1.55 -7.99 -26.97
C THR A 146 0.30 -8.12 -27.84
N THR A 147 0.05 -7.15 -28.71
CA THR A 147 -1.13 -7.10 -29.59
C THR A 147 -1.09 -8.10 -30.75
N LEU A 148 0.08 -8.67 -31.06
CA LEU A 148 0.26 -9.73 -32.05
C LEU A 148 0.52 -11.04 -31.30
N THR A 149 -0.47 -11.95 -31.34
CA THR A 149 -0.40 -13.39 -31.01
C THR A 149 0.38 -13.77 -29.73
N GLU A 150 -0.35 -13.98 -28.62
CA GLU A 150 -0.10 -14.95 -27.52
C GLU A 150 1.32 -15.14 -26.93
N ALA A 151 2.30 -14.31 -27.26
CA ALA A 151 3.65 -14.42 -26.72
C ALA A 151 3.69 -13.80 -25.31
N ILE A 152 3.49 -14.63 -24.29
CA ILE A 152 3.57 -14.21 -22.89
C ILE A 152 5.03 -14.33 -22.42
N LEU A 153 5.70 -13.21 -22.19
CA LEU A 153 6.91 -13.22 -21.35
C LEU A 153 6.49 -13.25 -19.88
N LYS A 154 6.55 -14.44 -19.27
CA LYS A 154 6.33 -14.64 -17.83
C LYS A 154 7.68 -14.62 -17.12
N LYS A 155 7.90 -13.63 -16.24
CA LYS A 155 9.09 -13.59 -15.38
C LYS A 155 8.66 -13.64 -13.92
N TYR A 156 9.00 -14.74 -13.24
CA TYR A 156 8.91 -14.84 -11.78
C TYR A 156 10.18 -14.28 -11.16
N ILE A 157 10.03 -13.41 -10.17
CA ILE A 157 11.16 -12.73 -9.55
C ILE A 157 11.05 -12.96 -8.04
N PRO A 158 11.76 -13.96 -7.50
CA PRO A 158 11.81 -14.19 -6.07
C PRO A 158 12.61 -13.07 -5.37
N LYS A 159 12.40 -12.92 -4.06
CA LYS A 159 13.14 -11.98 -3.20
C LYS A 159 14.66 -12.06 -3.41
N PRO A 160 15.43 -10.95 -3.24
CA PRO A 160 15.05 -9.68 -2.62
C PRO A 160 15.41 -8.47 -3.50
N LEU A 161 14.51 -7.98 -4.35
CA LEU A 161 14.74 -6.71 -5.05
C LEU A 161 13.94 -5.57 -4.42
N LYS A 162 14.66 -4.57 -3.91
CA LYS A 162 14.11 -3.25 -3.51
C LYS A 162 13.65 -2.42 -4.72
N MET A 163 14.09 -2.80 -5.91
CA MET A 163 13.82 -2.12 -7.17
C MET A 163 13.99 -3.12 -8.29
N LEU A 164 12.96 -3.29 -9.12
CA LEU A 164 13.04 -4.17 -10.27
C LEU A 164 13.10 -3.34 -11.56
N LEU A 165 14.03 -3.68 -12.45
CA LEU A 165 14.10 -3.14 -13.81
C LEU A 165 13.97 -4.30 -14.78
N ILE A 166 12.88 -4.33 -15.55
CA ILE A 166 12.73 -5.27 -16.65
C ILE A 166 13.11 -4.52 -17.93
N LEU A 167 14.09 -5.01 -18.68
CA LEU A 167 14.45 -4.48 -19.99
C LEU A 167 13.78 -5.37 -21.03
N VAL A 168 12.73 -4.88 -21.69
CA VAL A 168 12.19 -5.54 -22.89
C VAL A 168 12.75 -4.80 -24.08
N LYS A 169 13.65 -5.44 -24.82
CA LYS A 169 14.14 -4.90 -26.10
C LYS A 169 13.12 -5.29 -27.17
N ASN A 170 12.39 -4.32 -27.71
CA ASN A 170 11.59 -4.55 -28.90
C ASN A 170 12.56 -4.66 -30.09
N SER A 171 12.87 -5.88 -30.54
CA SER A 171 13.64 -6.09 -31.77
C SER A 171 12.70 -6.01 -32.96
N ASN A 172 12.43 -4.78 -33.41
CA ASN A 172 11.96 -4.54 -34.77
C ASN A 172 13.08 -3.84 -35.53
N TYR A 173 13.96 -4.66 -36.10
CA TYR A 173 14.63 -4.37 -37.37
C TYR A 173 14.27 -5.52 -38.31
#